data_AF-A0A8S9MSV1-F1
#
_entry.id   AF-A0A8S9MSV1-F1
#
_cell.length_a   1.000
_cell.length_b   1.000
_cell.length_c   1.000
_cell.angle_alpha   90.00
_cell.angle_beta   90.00
_cell.angle_gamma   90.00
#
_symmetry.space_group_name_H-M   'P 1'
#
loop_
_entity.id
_entity.type
_entity.pdbx_description
1 polymer ?
#
loop_
_entity_poly.entity_id
_entity_poly.type
_entity_poly.pdbx_seq_one_letter_code
_entity_poly.pdbx_strand_id
1 'polypeptide(L)'
;MDPAQNTSAAGIGGSNGITTMGYQTNDGTATASEDSKENLNQVINSIQKTLGLLHQLHLTVSSFTPASQLHLLQRLNSLVSELNSMTKLSEKCNIQVPMEVLSLIDDGKNPDEFTRDVINSCVARNQVTKGKTDAFKDLRKHILEELEETFPDEVDKYREIRAASAAEAKRQAQSQSVLPNGDAKVKSEL
;
A
#
# COMPACT_ATOMS: atom_id res chain seq x y z
N MET A 1 26.28 -51.72 -40.34
CA MET A 1 27.42 -51.04 -39.71
C MET A 1 26.95 -50.55 -38.34
N ASP A 2 27.31 -51.28 -37.29
CA ASP A 2 27.48 -50.80 -35.91
C ASP A 2 28.61 -49.75 -35.82
N PRO A 3 28.92 -49.11 -34.67
CA PRO A 3 28.13 -48.73 -33.47
C PRO A 3 28.56 -47.33 -32.89
N ALA A 4 28.18 -47.08 -31.62
CA ALA A 4 28.90 -46.30 -30.57
C ALA A 4 28.74 -44.75 -30.57
N GLN A 5 28.71 -44.00 -29.46
CA GLN A 5 28.88 -44.19 -28.00
C GLN A 5 28.42 -42.85 -27.36
N ASN A 6 27.57 -42.84 -26.32
CA ASN A 6 27.91 -42.63 -24.89
C ASN A 6 28.73 -41.34 -24.56
N THR A 7 28.21 -40.46 -23.69
CA THR A 7 28.71 -40.16 -22.32
C THR A 7 28.12 -38.85 -21.73
N SER A 8 27.29 -39.02 -20.70
CA SER A 8 27.32 -38.39 -19.35
C SER A 8 27.85 -36.96 -19.09
N ALA A 9 27.00 -36.21 -18.38
CA ALA A 9 27.23 -35.51 -17.10
C ALA A 9 28.05 -34.21 -17.04
N ALA A 10 27.39 -33.12 -16.63
CA ALA A 10 27.83 -32.25 -15.51
C ALA A 10 26.65 -31.37 -15.05
N GLY A 11 26.26 -31.53 -13.79
CA GLY A 11 25.29 -30.66 -13.13
C GLY A 11 25.93 -29.39 -12.59
N ILE A 12 25.17 -28.30 -12.61
CA ILE A 12 25.27 -27.14 -11.72
C ILE A 12 23.79 -26.70 -11.57
N GLY A 13 23.07 -26.89 -10.47
CA GLY A 13 23.52 -26.77 -9.08
C GLY A 13 23.62 -25.30 -8.70
N GLY A 14 22.50 -24.56 -8.72
CA GLY A 14 22.48 -23.13 -8.45
C GLY A 14 21.13 -22.65 -7.96
N SER A 15 20.87 -22.91 -6.68
CA SER A 15 19.74 -22.43 -5.90
C SER A 15 19.66 -20.90 -5.94
N ASN A 16 18.64 -20.33 -6.59
CA ASN A 16 18.30 -18.92 -6.39
C ASN A 16 17.24 -18.85 -5.30
N GLY A 17 17.74 -18.73 -4.07
CA GLY A 17 16.94 -18.47 -2.89
C GLY A 17 16.08 -17.23 -3.10
N ILE A 18 14.78 -17.42 -2.99
CA ILE A 18 13.83 -16.35 -2.70
C ILE A 18 14.24 -15.76 -1.35
N THR A 19 14.87 -14.59 -1.38
CA THR A 19 15.01 -13.74 -0.21
C THR A 19 13.63 -13.17 0.08
N THR A 20 12.88 -13.87 0.94
CA THR A 20 11.76 -13.30 1.67
C THR A 20 12.29 -12.12 2.48
N MET A 21 12.08 -10.90 1.98
CA MET A 21 12.22 -9.66 2.74
C MET A 21 11.19 -9.70 3.87
N GLY A 22 11.62 -10.19 5.03
CA GLY A 22 10.89 -10.03 6.29
C GLY A 22 10.93 -8.55 6.66
N TYR A 23 9.80 -7.87 6.53
CA TYR A 23 9.61 -6.59 7.20
C TYR A 23 9.69 -6.83 8.70
N GLN A 24 10.78 -6.37 9.33
CA GLN A 24 10.85 -6.23 10.78
C GLN A 24 9.82 -5.17 11.19
N THR A 25 8.69 -5.63 11.70
CA THR A 25 7.74 -4.77 12.42
C THR A 25 8.36 -4.42 13.76
N ASN A 26 8.69 -3.14 13.96
CA ASN A 26 9.04 -2.61 15.26
C ASN A 26 7.90 -2.90 16.26
N ASP A 27 8.23 -3.62 17.33
CA ASP A 27 7.33 -4.15 18.36
C ASP A 27 6.59 -3.07 19.17
N GLY A 28 6.92 -1.79 18.98
CA GLY A 28 6.18 -0.64 19.56
C GLY A 28 4.98 -0.16 18.72
N THR A 29 4.80 -0.68 17.50
CA THR A 29 3.67 -0.31 16.60
C THR A 29 2.56 -1.36 16.55
N ALA A 30 2.81 -2.55 17.13
CA ALA A 30 1.86 -3.66 17.12
C ALA A 30 0.61 -3.37 17.96
N THR A 31 0.78 -2.82 19.16
CA THR A 31 -0.30 -2.57 20.13
C THR A 31 -1.31 -1.52 19.64
N ALA A 32 -0.85 -0.36 19.16
CA ALA A 32 -1.73 0.69 18.63
C ALA A 32 -2.49 0.26 17.34
N SER A 33 -1.86 -0.59 16.52
CA SER A 33 -2.49 -1.19 15.33
C SER A 33 -3.56 -2.22 15.72
N GLU A 34 -3.33 -2.98 16.78
CA GLU A 34 -4.25 -4.01 17.26
C GLU A 34 -5.49 -3.40 17.92
N ASP A 35 -5.30 -2.38 18.76
CA ASP A 35 -6.39 -1.60 19.37
C ASP A 35 -7.29 -0.97 18.30
N SER A 36 -6.70 -0.41 17.23
CA SER A 36 -7.47 0.21 16.13
C SER A 36 -8.33 -0.82 15.38
N LYS A 37 -7.80 -2.03 15.15
CA LYS A 37 -8.54 -3.13 14.54
C LYS A 37 -9.65 -3.64 15.45
N GLU A 38 -9.40 -3.73 16.75
CA GLU A 38 -10.42 -4.13 17.72
C GLU A 38 -11.57 -3.12 17.78
N ASN A 39 -11.26 -1.83 17.87
CA ASN A 39 -12.27 -0.76 17.83
C ASN A 39 -13.11 -0.83 16.54
N LEU A 40 -12.48 -1.07 15.40
CA LEU A 40 -13.19 -1.25 14.12
C LEU A 40 -14.12 -2.48 14.15
N ASN A 41 -13.65 -3.61 14.69
CA ASN A 41 -14.49 -4.81 14.84
C ASN A 41 -15.69 -4.55 15.76
N GLN A 42 -15.51 -3.77 16.84
CA GLN A 42 -16.63 -3.38 17.72
C GLN A 42 -17.67 -2.54 16.98
N VAL A 43 -17.25 -1.58 16.14
CA VAL A 43 -18.15 -0.80 15.28
C VAL A 43 -18.88 -1.69 14.28
N ILE A 44 -18.18 -2.61 13.61
CA ILE A 44 -18.77 -3.56 12.65
C ILE A 44 -19.85 -4.41 13.34
N ASN A 45 -19.56 -4.95 14.53
CA ASN A 45 -20.51 -5.74 15.29
C ASN A 45 -21.75 -4.91 15.71
N SER A 46 -21.57 -3.65 16.09
CA SER A 46 -22.68 -2.75 16.43
C SER A 46 -23.55 -2.41 15.20
N ILE A 47 -22.95 -2.22 14.02
CA ILE A 47 -23.67 -2.03 12.75
C ILE A 47 -24.52 -3.28 12.43
N GLN A 48 -23.93 -4.48 12.52
CA GLN A 48 -24.65 -5.73 12.27
C GLN A 48 -25.82 -5.93 13.25
N LYS A 49 -25.60 -5.63 14.54
CA LYS A 49 -26.65 -5.69 15.57
C LYS A 49 -27.77 -4.69 15.28
N THR A 50 -27.44 -3.47 14.87
CA THR A 50 -28.41 -2.44 14.47
C THR A 50 -29.26 -2.91 13.29
N LEU A 51 -28.64 -3.50 12.26
CA LEU A 51 -29.34 -4.06 11.11
C LEU A 51 -30.29 -5.20 11.53
N GLY A 52 -29.85 -6.08 12.42
CA GLY A 52 -30.68 -7.16 12.97
C GLY A 52 -31.89 -6.63 13.76
N LEU A 53 -31.69 -5.60 14.59
CA LEU A 53 -32.78 -4.94 15.32
C LEU A 53 -33.78 -4.28 14.36
N LEU A 54 -33.29 -3.61 13.32
CA LEU A 54 -34.12 -2.96 12.30
C LEU A 54 -34.96 -4.00 11.54
N HIS A 55 -34.36 -5.14 11.17
CA HIS A 55 -35.08 -6.23 10.52
C HIS A 55 -36.17 -6.83 11.44
N GLN A 56 -35.84 -7.11 12.70
CA GLN A 56 -36.80 -7.61 13.67
C GLN A 56 -37.96 -6.62 13.90
N LEU A 57 -37.65 -5.32 13.92
CA LEU A 57 -38.63 -4.26 14.03
C LEU A 57 -39.57 -4.27 12.81
N HIS A 58 -39.01 -4.35 11.60
CA HIS A 58 -39.78 -4.46 10.36
C HIS A 58 -40.74 -5.65 10.39
N LEU A 59 -40.28 -6.84 10.79
CA LEU A 59 -41.14 -8.03 10.90
C LEU A 59 -42.28 -7.80 11.90
N THR A 60 -41.97 -7.25 13.08
CA THR A 60 -42.97 -6.99 14.14
C THR A 60 -44.03 -5.99 13.67
N VAL A 61 -43.63 -4.95 12.92
CA VAL A 61 -44.54 -3.95 12.36
C VAL A 61 -45.37 -4.55 11.21
N SER A 62 -44.76 -5.37 10.35
CA SER A 62 -45.45 -5.97 9.21
C SER A 62 -46.51 -7.00 9.62
N SER A 63 -46.33 -7.68 10.74
CA SER A 63 -47.30 -8.65 11.29
C SER A 63 -47.85 -8.19 12.64
N PHE A 64 -48.17 -6.90 12.75
CA PHE A 64 -48.56 -6.31 14.02
C PHE A 64 -49.85 -6.93 14.58
N THR A 65 -49.82 -7.26 15.87
CA THR A 65 -50.99 -7.64 16.66
C THR A 65 -51.01 -6.87 17.98
N PRO A 66 -52.17 -6.67 18.64
CA PRO A 66 -52.23 -6.00 19.94
C PRO A 66 -51.32 -6.64 21.01
N ALA A 67 -51.14 -7.96 20.98
CA ALA A 67 -50.23 -8.68 21.87
C ALA A 67 -48.74 -8.35 21.62
N SER A 68 -48.39 -7.90 20.41
CA SER A 68 -47.02 -7.52 20.04
C SER A 68 -46.64 -6.09 20.43
N GLN A 69 -47.58 -5.28 20.93
CA GLN A 69 -47.35 -3.87 21.26
C GLN A 69 -46.19 -3.65 22.24
N LEU A 70 -46.11 -4.44 23.31
CA LEU A 70 -45.02 -4.33 24.27
C LEU A 70 -43.66 -4.67 23.63
N HIS A 71 -43.63 -5.73 22.82
CA HIS A 71 -42.44 -6.15 22.11
C HIS A 71 -41.97 -5.09 21.11
N LEU A 72 -42.88 -4.45 20.39
CA LEU A 72 -42.58 -3.34 19.48
C LEU A 72 -41.87 -2.19 20.20
N LEU A 73 -42.41 -1.74 21.34
CA LEU A 73 -41.82 -0.67 22.13
C LEU A 73 -40.43 -1.05 22.66
N GLN A 74 -40.25 -2.28 23.14
CA GLN A 74 -38.94 -2.77 23.58
C GLN A 74 -37.92 -2.79 22.43
N ARG A 75 -38.31 -3.21 21.23
CA ARG A 75 -37.43 -3.24 20.05
C ARG A 75 -37.04 -1.84 19.59
N LEU A 76 -37.98 -0.90 19.61
CA LEU A 76 -37.72 0.51 19.28
C LEU A 76 -36.70 1.12 20.26
N ASN A 77 -36.93 0.97 21.57
CA ASN A 77 -35.98 1.43 22.58
C ASN A 77 -34.60 0.77 22.45
N SER A 78 -34.57 -0.53 22.12
CA SER A 78 -33.31 -1.25 21.86
C SER A 78 -32.57 -0.68 20.65
N LEU A 79 -33.28 -0.35 19.57
CA LEU A 79 -32.68 0.27 18.38
C LEU A 79 -32.10 1.65 18.70
N VAL A 80 -32.84 2.50 19.42
CA VAL A 80 -32.36 3.83 19.83
C VAL A 80 -31.11 3.72 20.72
N SER A 81 -31.11 2.78 21.68
CA SER A 81 -29.96 2.52 22.54
C SER A 81 -28.74 2.04 21.75
N GLU A 82 -28.95 1.16 20.77
CA GLU A 82 -27.86 0.64 19.94
C GLU A 82 -27.29 1.72 19.02
N LEU A 83 -28.15 2.54 18.38
CA LEU A 83 -27.69 3.67 17.56
C LEU A 83 -26.82 4.65 18.37
N ASN A 84 -27.20 4.94 19.63
CA ASN A 84 -26.38 5.77 20.51
C ASN A 84 -25.02 5.12 20.82
N SER A 85 -25.02 3.81 21.07
CA SER A 85 -23.80 3.03 21.28
C SER A 85 -22.89 3.04 20.04
N MET A 86 -23.48 2.87 18.85
CA MET A 86 -22.77 2.90 17.57
C MET A 86 -22.08 4.25 17.35
N THR A 87 -22.76 5.37 17.61
CA THR A 87 -22.16 6.70 17.54
C THR A 87 -20.95 6.83 18.47
N LYS A 88 -21.06 6.39 19.74
CA LYS A 88 -19.95 6.44 20.70
C LYS A 88 -18.77 5.56 20.33
N LEU A 89 -19.03 4.39 19.74
CA LEU A 89 -17.97 3.50 19.25
C LEU A 89 -17.27 4.11 18.03
N SER A 90 -18.01 4.82 17.17
CA SER A 90 -17.45 5.48 15.98
C SER A 90 -16.44 6.57 16.31
N GLU A 91 -16.61 7.29 17.44
CA GLU A 91 -15.65 8.32 17.90
C GLU A 91 -14.24 7.76 18.17
N LYS A 92 -14.13 6.47 18.47
CA LYS A 92 -12.86 5.78 18.69
C LYS A 92 -12.17 5.34 17.40
N CYS A 93 -12.87 5.38 16.27
CA CYS A 93 -12.35 4.97 14.97
C CYS A 93 -11.93 6.19 14.15
N ASN A 94 -10.65 6.57 14.24
CA ASN A 94 -10.11 7.69 13.46
C ASN A 94 -9.56 7.20 12.11
N ILE A 95 -10.45 6.87 11.17
CA ILE A 95 -10.10 6.41 9.82
C ILE A 95 -10.46 7.51 8.81
N GLN A 96 -9.50 7.90 7.98
CA GLN A 96 -9.75 8.80 6.85
C GLN A 96 -10.19 7.99 5.64
N VAL A 97 -11.33 8.38 5.07
CA VAL A 97 -11.90 7.76 3.87
C VAL A 97 -11.90 8.80 2.75
N PRO A 98 -11.31 8.51 1.58
CA PRO A 98 -11.38 9.40 0.42
C PRO A 98 -12.82 9.65 -0.04
N MET A 99 -13.12 10.86 -0.49
CA MET A 99 -14.48 11.24 -0.93
C MET A 99 -14.92 10.45 -2.17
N GLU A 100 -13.98 10.04 -3.02
CA GLU A 100 -14.26 9.20 -4.19
C GLU A 100 -14.82 7.83 -3.77
N VAL A 101 -14.32 7.26 -2.67
CA VAL A 101 -14.83 6.00 -2.12
C VAL A 101 -16.27 6.18 -1.63
N LEU A 102 -16.58 7.31 -0.99
CA LEU A 102 -17.95 7.62 -0.56
C LEU A 102 -18.90 7.76 -1.75
N SER A 103 -18.48 8.44 -2.82
CA SER A 103 -19.27 8.56 -4.04
C SER A 103 -19.56 7.21 -4.70
N LEU A 104 -18.59 6.27 -4.68
CA LEU A 104 -18.82 4.91 -5.18
C LEU A 104 -19.89 4.17 -4.37
N ILE A 105 -19.88 4.34 -3.05
CA ILE A 105 -20.87 3.72 -2.15
C ILE A 105 -22.27 4.29 -2.43
N ASP A 106 -22.40 5.61 -2.58
CA ASP A 106 -23.68 6.27 -2.89
C ASP A 106 -24.25 5.80 -4.24
N ASP A 107 -23.38 5.55 -5.23
CA ASP A 107 -23.74 5.00 -6.54
C ASP A 107 -24.03 3.48 -6.51
N GLY A 108 -23.85 2.81 -5.37
CA GLY A 108 -24.02 1.36 -5.23
C GLY A 108 -22.93 0.53 -5.92
N LYS A 109 -21.76 1.12 -6.19
CA LYS A 109 -20.58 0.43 -6.76
C LYS A 109 -19.69 -0.14 -5.67
N ASN A 110 -18.80 -1.05 -6.05
CA ASN A 110 -17.83 -1.63 -5.11
C ASN A 110 -16.72 -0.61 -4.80
N PRO A 111 -16.50 -0.20 -3.52
CA PRO A 111 -15.41 0.72 -3.16
C PRO A 111 -14.01 0.18 -3.49
N ASP A 112 -13.83 -1.14 -3.65
CA ASP A 112 -12.54 -1.73 -4.05
C ASP A 112 -12.11 -1.33 -5.47
N GLU A 113 -13.05 -0.85 -6.29
CA GLU A 113 -12.76 -0.26 -7.60
C GLU A 113 -11.83 0.94 -7.49
N PHE A 114 -12.04 1.82 -6.51
CA PHE A 114 -11.15 2.94 -6.26
C PHE A 114 -9.73 2.45 -5.93
N THR A 115 -9.60 1.49 -5.02
CA THR A 115 -8.30 0.93 -4.63
C THR A 115 -7.58 0.32 -5.84
N ARG A 116 -8.30 -0.44 -6.66
CA ARG A 116 -7.77 -1.03 -7.90
C ARG A 116 -7.30 0.05 -8.87
N ASP A 117 -8.09 1.09 -9.08
CA ASP A 117 -7.76 2.17 -10.02
C ASP A 117 -6.56 2.99 -9.57
N VAL A 118 -6.44 3.25 -8.26
CA VAL A 118 -5.25 3.91 -7.67
C VAL A 118 -4.00 3.07 -7.88
N ILE A 119 -4.07 1.75 -7.63
CA ILE A 119 -2.94 0.84 -7.83
C ILE A 119 -2.54 0.81 -9.31
N ASN A 120 -3.51 0.62 -10.21
CA ASN A 120 -3.26 0.59 -11.65
C ASN A 120 -2.69 1.91 -12.17
N SER A 121 -3.21 3.03 -11.70
CA SER A 121 -2.70 4.36 -12.01
C SER A 121 -1.27 4.53 -11.52
N CYS A 122 -0.94 4.04 -10.32
CA CYS A 122 0.42 4.06 -9.79
C CYS A 122 1.39 3.27 -10.67
N VAL A 123 1.01 2.05 -11.07
CA VAL A 123 1.81 1.19 -11.96
C VAL A 123 2.05 1.88 -13.30
N ALA A 124 0.99 2.38 -13.94
CA ALA A 124 1.10 3.08 -15.22
C ALA A 124 2.01 4.32 -15.11
N ARG A 125 1.83 5.13 -14.07
CA ARG A 125 2.65 6.34 -13.85
C ARG A 125 4.11 6.00 -13.55
N ASN A 126 4.37 4.91 -12.84
CA ASN A 126 5.71 4.40 -12.59
C ASN A 126 6.39 3.98 -13.90
N GLN A 127 5.68 3.21 -14.73
CA GLN A 127 6.20 2.76 -16.02
C GLN A 127 6.50 3.94 -16.97
N VAL A 128 5.59 4.93 -17.04
CA VAL A 128 5.82 6.16 -17.81
C VAL A 128 7.02 6.93 -17.29
N THR A 129 7.17 7.04 -15.96
CA THR A 129 8.31 7.76 -15.34
C THR A 129 9.62 7.04 -15.62
N LYS A 130 9.64 5.71 -15.55
CA LYS A 130 10.79 4.88 -15.92
C LYS A 130 11.14 5.06 -17.39
N GLY A 131 10.16 4.95 -18.29
CA GLY A 131 10.36 5.14 -19.73
C GLY A 131 10.92 6.52 -20.07
N LYS A 132 10.42 7.59 -19.44
CA LYS A 132 10.99 8.94 -19.57
C LYS A 132 12.43 8.99 -19.08
N THR A 133 12.71 8.40 -17.92
CA THR A 133 14.06 8.37 -17.34
C THR A 133 15.04 7.64 -18.25
N ASP A 134 14.63 6.51 -18.82
CA ASP A 134 15.47 5.71 -19.70
C ASP A 134 15.68 6.43 -21.05
N ALA A 135 14.65 7.07 -21.62
CA ALA A 135 14.81 7.92 -22.81
C ALA A 135 15.79 9.09 -22.59
N PHE A 136 15.77 9.74 -21.42
CA PHE A 136 16.75 10.78 -21.09
C PHE A 136 18.17 10.21 -20.92
N LYS A 137 18.33 9.00 -20.37
CA LYS A 137 19.63 8.34 -20.30
C LYS A 137 20.18 8.01 -21.70
N ASP A 138 19.32 7.52 -22.58
CA ASP A 138 19.67 7.16 -23.94
C ASP A 138 20.04 8.39 -24.76
N LEU A 139 19.26 9.47 -24.66
CA LEU A 139 19.60 10.76 -25.28
C LEU A 139 20.95 11.27 -24.80
N ARG A 140 21.19 11.24 -23.48
CA ARG A 140 22.48 11.65 -22.90
C ARG A 140 23.63 10.79 -23.44
N LYS A 141 23.42 9.48 -23.58
CA LYS A 141 24.42 8.56 -24.12
C LYS A 141 24.79 8.93 -25.55
N HIS A 142 23.80 9.09 -26.44
CA HIS A 142 24.04 9.43 -27.85
C HIS A 142 24.77 10.78 -28.00
N ILE A 143 24.34 11.80 -27.25
CA ILE A 143 25.00 13.11 -27.27
C ILE A 143 26.46 13.00 -26.81
N LEU A 144 26.75 12.19 -25.79
CA LEU A 144 28.12 11.98 -25.32
C LEU A 144 28.97 11.22 -26.34
N GLU A 145 28.41 10.24 -27.05
CA GLU A 145 29.11 9.50 -28.11
C GLU A 145 29.49 10.43 -29.27
N GLU A 146 28.57 11.27 -29.76
CA GLU A 146 28.86 12.25 -30.82
C GLU A 146 29.88 13.33 -30.39
N LEU A 147 29.79 13.79 -29.14
CA LEU A 147 30.75 14.74 -28.58
C LEU A 147 32.14 14.12 -28.42
N GLU A 148 32.25 12.84 -28.09
CA GLU A 148 33.53 12.15 -27.91
C GLU A 148 34.29 12.02 -29.25
N GLU A 149 33.56 11.82 -30.35
CA GLU A 149 34.15 11.83 -31.69
C GLU A 149 34.62 13.22 -32.14
N THR A 150 33.91 14.29 -31.73
CA THR A 150 34.18 15.66 -32.22
C THR A 150 35.11 16.47 -31.30
N PHE A 151 35.04 16.26 -29.99
CA PHE A 151 35.66 17.07 -28.93
C PHE A 151 36.06 16.21 -27.71
N PRO A 152 37.10 15.35 -27.82
CA PRO A 152 37.46 14.39 -26.79
C PRO A 152 37.92 15.06 -25.46
N ASP A 153 38.72 16.13 -25.56
CA ASP A 153 39.27 16.83 -24.38
C ASP A 153 38.17 17.51 -23.53
N GLU A 154 37.09 17.98 -24.16
CA GLU A 154 35.94 18.57 -23.50
C GLU A 154 35.05 17.53 -22.81
N VAL A 155 34.92 16.34 -23.41
CA VAL A 155 34.15 15.22 -22.82
C VAL A 155 34.82 14.71 -21.55
N ASP A 156 36.14 14.62 -21.53
CA ASP A 156 36.88 14.22 -20.32
C ASP A 156 36.66 15.20 -19.16
N LYS A 157 36.76 16.51 -19.44
CA LYS A 157 36.42 17.56 -18.45
C LYS A 157 34.97 17.45 -17.97
N TYR A 158 34.02 17.17 -18.88
CA TYR A 158 32.63 16.97 -18.50
C TYR A 158 32.44 15.74 -17.59
N ARG A 159 33.11 14.61 -17.88
CA ARG A 159 33.06 13.39 -17.05
C ARG A 159 33.60 13.65 -15.65
N GLU A 160 34.69 14.40 -15.51
CA GLU A 160 35.26 14.80 -14.22
C GLU A 160 34.28 15.67 -13.40
N ILE A 161 33.72 16.72 -14.01
CA ILE A 161 32.72 17.59 -13.36
C ILE A 161 31.51 16.77 -12.92
N ARG A 162 31.01 15.88 -13.78
CA ARG A 162 29.87 15.01 -13.49
C ARG A 162 30.15 14.08 -12.30
N ALA A 163 31.33 13.48 -12.24
CA ALA A 163 31.74 12.61 -11.14
C ALA A 163 31.85 13.39 -9.82
N ALA A 164 32.44 14.59 -9.86
CA ALA A 164 32.55 15.48 -8.69
C ALA A 164 31.16 15.88 -8.17
N SER A 165 30.26 16.33 -9.05
CA SER A 165 28.88 16.70 -8.65
C SER A 165 28.09 15.51 -8.12
N ALA A 166 28.25 14.31 -8.68
CA ALA A 166 27.59 13.10 -8.19
C ALA A 166 28.11 12.70 -6.80
N ALA A 167 29.41 12.81 -6.57
CA ALA A 167 30.02 12.56 -5.26
C ALA A 167 29.55 13.58 -4.21
N GLU A 168 29.43 14.85 -4.59
CA GLU A 168 28.92 15.91 -3.72
C GLU A 168 27.44 15.68 -3.35
N ALA A 169 26.59 15.38 -4.34
CA ALA A 169 25.18 15.04 -4.09
C ALA A 169 25.03 13.82 -3.18
N LYS A 170 25.88 12.79 -3.35
CA LYS A 170 25.90 11.61 -2.47
C LYS A 170 26.32 11.94 -1.04
N ARG A 171 27.30 12.84 -0.85
CA ARG A 171 27.72 13.33 0.47
C ARG A 171 26.62 14.16 1.14
N GLN A 172 25.94 15.03 0.39
CA GLN A 172 24.82 15.83 0.90
C GLN A 172 23.63 14.95 1.32
N ALA A 173 23.29 13.94 0.53
CA ALA A 173 22.24 12.97 0.88
C ALA A 173 22.60 12.16 2.14
N GLN A 174 23.88 11.78 2.31
CA GLN A 174 24.35 11.10 3.52
C GLN A 174 24.37 12.02 4.75
N SER A 175 24.69 13.31 4.59
CA SER A 175 24.66 14.27 5.70
C SER A 175 23.23 14.69 6.09
N GLN A 176 22.28 14.74 5.15
CA GLN A 176 20.86 14.96 5.44
C GLN A 176 20.16 13.74 6.05
N SER A 177 20.70 12.53 5.84
CA SER A 177 20.22 11.30 6.46
C SER A 177 20.56 11.19 7.96
N VAL A 178 21.39 12.08 8.52
CA VAL A 178 21.68 12.12 9.96
C VAL A 178 20.67 13.05 10.63
N LEU A 179 19.47 12.54 10.91
CA LEU A 179 18.55 13.19 11.85
C LEU A 179 19.03 12.91 13.30
N PRO A 180 18.81 13.83 14.26
CA PRO A 180 19.31 13.71 15.64
C PRO A 180 18.70 12.57 16.49
N ASN A 181 17.82 11.75 15.93
CA ASN A 181 17.12 10.71 16.67
C ASN A 181 17.57 9.30 16.21
N GLY A 182 18.74 8.89 16.72
CA GLY A 182 18.88 7.61 17.40
C GLY A 182 18.57 6.25 16.74
N ASP A 183 18.47 6.10 15.41
CA ASP A 183 18.33 4.75 14.79
C ASP A 183 19.40 4.43 13.73
N ALA A 184 19.91 3.19 13.80
CA ALA A 184 21.15 2.74 13.18
C ALA A 184 21.01 2.16 11.76
N LYS A 185 21.78 2.76 10.84
CA LYS A 185 22.53 2.17 9.71
C LYS A 185 22.01 0.83 9.12
N VAL A 186 21.21 0.88 8.06
CA VAL A 186 21.08 -0.26 7.13
C VAL A 186 22.25 -0.20 6.13
N LYS A 187 23.09 -1.24 6.16
CA LYS A 187 24.29 -1.42 5.35
C LYS A 187 23.98 -1.34 3.85
N SER A 188 24.82 -0.62 3.11
CA SER A 188 24.96 -0.76 1.66
C SER A 188 25.74 -2.03 1.36
N GLU A 189 25.11 -3.05 0.78
CA GLU A 189 25.81 -4.18 0.15
C GLU A 189 26.44 -3.71 -1.18
N LEU A 190 27.62 -4.26 -1.48
CA LEU A 190 28.44 -4.01 -2.67
C LEU A 190 27.76 -4.53 -3.96
#